data_AF-A0A165PDV1-F1
#
_entry.id   AF-A0A165PDV1-F1
#
_cell.length_a   1.000
_cell.length_b   1.000
_cell.length_c   1.000
_cell.angle_alpha   90.00
_cell.angle_beta   90.00
_cell.angle_gamma   90.00
#
_symmetry.space_group_name_H-M   'P 1'
#
loop_
_entity.id
_entity.type
_entity.pdbx_description
1 polymer ?
#
loop_
_entity_poly.entity_id
_entity_poly.type
_entity_poly.pdbx_seq_one_letter_code
_entity_poly.pdbx_strand_id
1 'polypeptide(L)'
;MSGRVQLQHLELDENGTAVSTDKWAKRDKDVDEESEDESEEEEEESEDSEEEVDEGTSSKQPQQELTRAERRELKKKKGQQQKQEEDEDDSDQEPILANPNITVGKKLNIADLGAPRELTRRERDEKEKKEAKERYWKLHEQGKTEQAKADLARLAKIRADREAAQAKRKAEAEARAAEAKKREAAAKSKRI
;
A
#
# COMPACT_ATOMS: atom_id res chain seq x y z
N MET A 1 29.68 1.63 -36.76
CA MET A 1 29.00 0.36 -37.12
C MET A 1 28.35 -0.18 -35.87
N SER A 2 27.03 -0.01 -35.71
CA SER A 2 26.34 -0.47 -34.50
C SER A 2 26.08 -1.97 -34.60
N GLY A 3 26.80 -2.76 -33.82
CA GLY A 3 26.68 -4.21 -33.80
C GLY A 3 25.35 -4.63 -33.17
N ARG A 4 24.49 -5.25 -33.97
CA ARG A 4 23.30 -5.93 -33.44
C ARG A 4 23.79 -7.16 -32.67
N VAL A 5 23.75 -7.09 -31.34
CA VAL A 5 23.99 -8.25 -30.47
C VAL A 5 22.82 -9.20 -30.68
N GLN A 6 23.05 -10.27 -31.44
CA GLN A 6 22.09 -11.36 -31.57
C GLN A 6 22.15 -12.16 -30.28
N LEU A 7 21.09 -12.14 -29.48
CA LEU A 7 20.92 -13.08 -28.36
C LEU A 7 20.74 -14.47 -28.98
N GLN A 8 21.79 -15.30 -28.92
CA GLN A 8 21.83 -16.59 -29.61
C GLN A 8 21.26 -17.76 -28.80
N HIS A 9 20.90 -17.54 -27.53
CA HIS A 9 20.32 -18.59 -26.67
C HIS A 9 19.09 -18.10 -25.90
N LEU A 10 17.90 -18.47 -26.40
CA LEU A 10 16.60 -18.29 -25.74
C LEU A 10 16.03 -19.68 -25.43
N GLU A 11 15.71 -19.94 -24.16
CA GLU A 11 15.02 -21.15 -23.71
C GLU A 11 13.60 -20.81 -23.24
N LEU A 12 12.66 -21.74 -23.39
CA LEU A 12 11.29 -21.56 -22.91
C LEU A 12 11.26 -21.90 -21.42
N ASP A 13 10.78 -20.96 -20.60
CA ASP A 13 10.51 -21.21 -19.18
C ASP A 13 9.26 -22.08 -19.00
N GLU A 14 9.01 -22.50 -17.75
CA GLU A 14 7.86 -23.33 -17.36
C GLU A 14 6.50 -22.69 -17.71
N ASN A 15 6.49 -21.37 -17.96
CA ASN A 15 5.30 -20.60 -18.35
C ASN A 15 5.20 -20.42 -19.88
N GLY A 16 6.10 -21.02 -20.66
CA GLY A 16 6.15 -20.92 -22.12
C GLY A 16 6.68 -19.58 -22.64
N THR A 17 7.38 -18.82 -21.81
CA THR A 17 8.00 -17.53 -22.12
C THR A 17 9.45 -17.74 -22.53
N ALA A 18 9.88 -17.15 -23.65
CA ALA A 18 11.27 -17.27 -24.11
C ALA A 18 12.18 -16.32 -23.30
N VAL A 19 13.09 -16.89 -22.51
CA VAL A 19 14.04 -16.17 -21.64
C VAL A 19 15.48 -16.46 -22.07
N SER A 20 16.35 -15.45 -22.06
CA SER A 20 17.77 -15.63 -22.38
C SER A 20 18.50 -16.37 -21.26
N THR A 21 19.29 -17.37 -21.62
CA THR A 21 20.14 -18.12 -20.68
C THR A 21 21.53 -17.53 -20.51
N ASP A 22 21.85 -16.46 -21.25
CA ASP A 22 23.15 -15.83 -21.19
C ASP A 22 23.39 -15.23 -19.81
N LYS A 23 24.53 -15.58 -19.20
CA LYS A 23 24.97 -15.09 -17.87
C LYS A 23 24.97 -13.57 -17.74
N TRP A 24 25.03 -12.86 -18.87
CA TRP A 24 25.00 -11.40 -18.92
C TRP A 24 23.60 -10.81 -18.74
N ALA A 25 22.55 -11.52 -19.17
CA ALA A 25 21.16 -11.06 -19.00
C ALA A 25 20.72 -11.02 -17.54
N LYS A 26 21.33 -11.84 -16.67
CA LYS A 26 21.13 -11.77 -15.21
C LYS A 26 21.76 -10.52 -14.59
N ARG A 27 22.86 -10.00 -15.15
CA ARG A 27 23.60 -8.87 -14.57
C ARG A 27 22.94 -7.51 -14.83
N ASP A 28 22.24 -7.35 -15.96
CA ASP A 28 21.47 -6.13 -16.23
C ASP A 28 20.19 -6.02 -15.39
N LYS A 29 19.76 -7.11 -14.72
CA LYS A 29 18.62 -7.08 -13.81
C LYS A 29 18.98 -6.58 -12.40
N ASP A 30 20.26 -6.64 -12.03
CA ASP A 30 20.73 -6.32 -10.67
C ASP A 30 21.33 -4.90 -10.53
N VAL A 31 21.34 -4.07 -11.59
CA VAL A 31 21.95 -2.72 -11.59
C VAL A 31 20.93 -1.58 -11.48
N ASP A 32 19.62 -1.87 -11.48
CA ASP A 32 18.54 -0.87 -11.35
C ASP A 32 17.91 -0.83 -9.95
N GLU A 33 18.49 -1.49 -8.94
CA GLU A 33 17.91 -1.62 -7.59
C GLU A 33 18.76 -0.96 -6.47
N GLU A 34 19.64 -0.01 -6.81
CA GLU A 34 20.35 0.81 -5.82
C GLU A 34 20.47 2.28 -6.30
N SER A 35 19.40 3.05 -6.11
CA SER A 35 19.45 4.51 -6.14
C SER A 35 18.47 5.07 -5.09
N GLU A 36 19.03 5.26 -3.90
CA GLU A 36 18.79 6.35 -2.94
C GLU A 36 17.34 6.77 -2.65
N ASP A 37 16.91 6.29 -1.49
CA ASP A 37 16.21 7.01 -0.42
C ASP A 37 16.49 8.53 -0.40
N GLU A 38 15.50 9.35 -0.77
CA GLU A 38 15.25 10.67 -0.16
C GLU A 38 13.74 10.90 -0.12
N SER A 39 13.16 10.68 1.07
CA SER A 39 11.76 10.98 1.37
C SER A 39 11.65 12.40 1.92
N GLU A 40 11.24 13.35 1.08
CA GLU A 40 10.68 14.63 1.50
C GLU A 40 9.28 14.78 0.89
N GLU A 41 8.26 14.28 1.58
CA GLU A 41 6.86 14.64 1.33
C GLU A 41 6.50 15.81 2.26
N GLU A 42 6.52 17.03 1.69
CA GLU A 42 5.77 18.17 2.24
C GLU A 42 4.29 17.98 1.91
N GLU A 43 3.49 17.56 2.89
CA GLU A 43 2.04 17.68 2.82
C GLU A 43 1.63 19.10 3.25
N GLU A 44 1.36 19.97 2.26
CA GLU A 44 0.48 21.12 2.45
C GLU A 44 -0.97 20.64 2.53
N GLU A 45 -1.46 20.40 3.74
CA GLU A 45 -2.89 20.24 4.00
C GLU A 45 -3.51 21.64 4.16
N SER A 46 -3.90 22.19 3.01
CA SER A 46 -4.84 23.30 2.92
C SER A 46 -6.26 22.75 3.11
N GLU A 47 -6.76 22.73 4.35
CA GLU A 47 -8.19 22.58 4.60
C GLU A 47 -8.73 23.84 5.30
N ASP A 48 -9.15 24.74 4.42
CA ASP A 48 -10.18 25.75 4.63
C ASP A 48 -11.41 25.09 5.30
N SER A 49 -11.56 25.27 6.60
CA SER A 49 -12.80 24.99 7.30
C SER A 49 -13.48 26.31 7.57
N GLU A 50 -14.30 26.70 6.59
CA GLU A 50 -15.32 27.73 6.76
C GLU A 50 -16.21 27.43 7.98
N GLU A 51 -16.58 28.54 8.59
CA GLU A 51 -17.47 28.74 9.72
C GLU A 51 -18.86 28.12 9.47
N GLU A 52 -19.29 27.20 10.34
CA GLU A 52 -20.71 26.97 10.60
C GLU A 52 -20.94 26.87 12.11
N VAL A 53 -21.76 27.82 12.57
CA VAL A 53 -22.27 28.01 13.91
C VAL A 53 -23.27 26.91 14.27
N ASP A 54 -23.15 26.26 15.42
CA ASP A 54 -24.31 26.01 16.28
C ASP A 54 -23.94 25.62 17.72
N GLU A 55 -24.85 26.01 18.60
CA GLU A 55 -24.81 26.21 20.04
C GLU A 55 -24.55 24.96 20.90
N GLY A 56 -23.85 25.12 22.04
CA GLY A 56 -23.69 23.98 22.96
C GLY A 56 -22.90 24.13 24.25
N THR A 57 -23.26 25.09 25.10
CA THR A 57 -23.14 25.05 26.58
C THR A 57 -21.76 24.96 27.30
N SER A 58 -21.44 26.10 27.94
CA SER A 58 -20.85 26.28 29.28
C SER A 58 -19.32 26.24 29.43
N SER A 59 -18.70 27.40 29.65
CA SER A 59 -18.52 27.97 30.98
C SER A 59 -17.60 29.19 30.91
N LYS A 60 -18.00 30.21 31.67
CA LYS A 60 -17.55 31.59 31.59
C LYS A 60 -16.25 31.76 32.38
N GLN A 61 -15.13 31.97 31.68
CA GLN A 61 -13.98 32.73 32.21
C GLN A 61 -13.36 33.56 31.08
N PRO A 62 -13.11 34.87 31.27
CA PRO A 62 -12.28 35.63 30.35
C PRO A 62 -10.84 35.17 30.54
N GLN A 63 -10.44 34.13 29.82
CA GLN A 63 -9.04 33.84 29.63
C GLN A 63 -8.51 34.99 28.78
N GLN A 64 -7.69 35.86 29.37
CA GLN A 64 -6.90 36.85 28.65
C GLN A 64 -6.35 36.15 27.40
N GLU A 65 -6.68 36.68 26.22
CA GLU A 65 -6.20 36.18 24.94
C GLU A 65 -4.70 36.47 24.83
N LEU A 66 -3.92 35.74 25.62
CA LEU A 66 -2.47 35.73 25.52
C LEU A 66 -2.14 35.08 24.20
N THR A 67 -1.36 35.80 23.41
CA THR A 67 -0.86 35.31 22.15
C THR A 67 -0.11 33.99 22.35
N ARG A 68 -0.05 33.15 21.31
CA ARG A 68 0.66 31.85 21.37
C ARG A 68 2.11 31.98 21.87
N ALA A 69 2.73 33.14 21.64
CA ALA A 69 4.06 33.49 22.15
C ALA A 69 4.07 33.66 23.68
N GLU A 70 3.17 34.45 24.24
CA GLU A 70 3.09 34.70 25.69
C GLU A 70 2.77 33.42 26.48
N ARG A 71 1.93 32.54 25.94
CA ARG A 71 1.66 31.21 26.53
C ARG A 71 2.93 30.33 26.59
N ARG A 72 3.78 30.39 25.57
CA ARG A 72 5.05 29.63 25.53
C ARG A 72 6.04 30.16 26.56
N GLU A 73 6.12 31.47 26.74
CA GLU A 73 7.00 32.10 27.73
C GLU A 73 6.58 31.79 29.17
N LEU A 74 5.27 31.83 29.46
CA LEU A 74 4.74 31.44 30.77
C LEU A 74 5.02 29.97 31.09
N LYS A 75 4.88 29.07 30.11
CA LYS A 75 5.20 27.65 30.26
C LYS A 75 6.69 27.44 30.52
N LYS A 76 7.56 28.20 29.84
CA LYS A 76 9.01 28.17 30.04
C LYS A 76 9.42 28.69 31.42
N LYS A 77 8.82 29.78 31.89
CA LYS A 77 9.04 30.32 33.25
C LYS A 77 8.58 29.35 34.33
N LYS A 78 7.40 28.72 34.17
CA LYS A 78 6.89 27.72 35.12
C LYS A 78 7.76 26.46 35.18
N GLY A 79 8.27 26.00 34.04
CA GLY A 79 9.21 24.87 33.98
C GLY A 79 10.57 25.17 34.61
N GLN A 80 11.00 26.44 34.64
CA GLN A 80 12.23 26.86 35.33
C GLN A 80 12.04 26.97 36.85
N GLN A 81 10.85 27.38 37.33
CA GLN A 81 10.54 27.40 38.76
C GLN A 81 10.45 25.99 39.36
N GLN A 82 9.83 25.02 38.66
CA GLN A 82 9.79 23.63 39.14
C GLN A 82 11.16 22.96 39.26
N LYS A 83 12.14 23.41 38.47
CA LYS A 83 13.53 22.93 38.56
C LYS A 83 14.33 23.54 39.71
N GLN A 84 13.83 24.61 40.34
CA GLN A 84 14.50 25.22 41.51
C GLN A 84 13.98 24.68 42.84
N GLU A 85 12.80 24.03 42.87
CA GLU A 85 12.25 23.40 44.08
C GLU A 85 12.71 21.94 44.28
N GLU A 86 13.41 21.34 43.31
CA GLU A 86 13.87 19.94 43.36
C GLU A 86 15.27 19.77 44.00
N ASP A 87 15.99 20.88 44.29
CA ASP A 87 17.36 20.86 44.84
C ASP A 87 17.43 21.07 46.37
N GLU A 88 16.30 21.22 47.08
CA GLU A 88 16.28 21.60 48.51
C GLU A 88 15.63 20.60 49.49
N ASP A 89 15.28 19.38 49.09
CA ASP A 89 14.61 18.42 49.99
C ASP A 89 15.16 16.98 49.90
N ASP A 90 16.44 16.83 50.25
CA ASP A 90 17.07 15.52 50.56
C ASP A 90 17.32 15.39 52.08
N SER A 91 16.25 15.51 52.86
CA SER A 91 16.26 15.05 54.25
C SER A 91 14.88 14.60 54.70
N ASP A 92 14.82 13.31 55.03
CA ASP A 92 13.80 12.63 55.83
C ASP A 92 12.74 11.80 55.07
N GLN A 93 12.92 10.48 55.19
CA GLN A 93 11.93 9.45 54.88
C GLN A 93 10.65 9.68 55.69
N GLU A 94 9.62 10.26 55.07
CA GLU A 94 8.22 10.06 55.46
C GLU A 94 7.36 9.72 54.22
N PRO A 95 6.31 8.88 54.36
CA PRO A 95 5.46 8.43 53.24
C PRO A 95 4.44 9.50 52.86
N ILE A 96 4.90 10.68 52.49
CA ILE A 96 4.08 11.79 52.05
C ILE A 96 4.03 11.71 50.52
N LEU A 97 2.95 11.13 50.00
CA LEU A 97 2.53 11.02 48.58
C LEU A 97 2.21 9.58 48.14
N ALA A 98 1.52 8.80 48.97
CA ALA A 98 0.72 7.69 48.44
C ALA A 98 -0.44 8.27 47.62
N ASN A 99 -0.22 8.45 46.31
CA ASN A 99 -1.23 8.97 45.38
C ASN A 99 -2.49 8.08 45.45
N PRO A 100 -3.67 8.61 45.81
CA PRO A 100 -4.89 7.81 45.93
C PRO A 100 -5.38 7.23 44.60
N ASN A 101 -4.83 7.67 43.45
CA ASN A 101 -5.05 7.07 42.13
C ASN A 101 -4.10 5.90 41.80
N ILE A 102 -3.14 5.56 42.68
CA ILE A 102 -2.46 4.26 42.60
C ILE A 102 -3.47 3.22 43.08
N THR A 103 -4.34 2.81 42.18
CA THR A 103 -5.24 1.69 42.40
C THR A 103 -4.37 0.48 42.73
N VAL A 104 -4.45 0.00 43.96
CA VAL A 104 -3.79 -1.23 44.42
C VAL A 104 -4.11 -2.32 43.39
N GLY A 105 -3.11 -2.70 42.59
CA GLY A 105 -3.32 -3.51 41.40
C GLY A 105 -4.08 -4.79 41.73
N LYS A 106 -5.17 -5.04 41.01
CA LYS A 106 -5.90 -6.31 41.10
C LYS A 106 -4.93 -7.43 40.74
N LYS A 107 -4.62 -8.27 41.72
CA LYS A 107 -3.69 -9.40 41.58
C LYS A 107 -4.35 -10.41 40.65
N LEU A 108 -3.93 -10.47 39.38
CA LEU A 108 -4.43 -11.46 38.43
C LEU A 108 -3.90 -12.84 38.85
N ASN A 109 -4.82 -13.76 39.15
CA ASN A 109 -4.48 -15.14 39.44
C ASN A 109 -4.23 -15.90 38.14
N ILE A 110 -3.30 -16.86 38.14
CA ILE A 110 -2.92 -17.66 36.95
C ILE A 110 -4.12 -18.40 36.34
N ALA A 111 -5.11 -18.78 37.17
CA ALA A 111 -6.35 -19.40 36.73
C ALA A 111 -7.25 -18.49 35.86
N ASP A 112 -7.09 -17.17 35.97
CA ASP A 112 -7.92 -16.16 35.31
C ASP A 112 -7.36 -15.72 33.93
N LEU A 113 -6.21 -16.29 33.53
CA LEU A 113 -5.60 -16.09 32.21
C LEU A 113 -6.19 -17.01 31.14
N GLY A 114 -6.90 -18.07 31.54
CA GLY A 114 -7.53 -19.04 30.63
C GLY A 114 -8.99 -18.74 30.27
N ALA A 115 -9.62 -17.77 30.94
CA ALA A 115 -11.00 -17.40 30.66
C ALA A 115 -11.08 -16.55 29.36
N PRO A 116 -12.09 -16.76 28.49
CA PRO A 116 -12.26 -15.97 27.28
C PRO A 116 -12.52 -14.51 27.67
N ARG A 117 -11.49 -13.69 27.57
CA ARG A 117 -11.59 -12.25 27.75
C ARG A 117 -12.29 -11.64 26.54
N GLU A 118 -13.29 -10.82 26.80
CA GLU A 118 -13.85 -9.95 25.77
C GLU A 118 -12.73 -9.06 25.22
N LEU A 119 -12.59 -9.04 23.90
CA LEU A 119 -11.57 -8.25 23.21
C LEU A 119 -11.67 -6.81 23.68
N THR A 120 -10.52 -6.25 24.04
CA THR A 120 -10.47 -4.83 24.40
C THR A 120 -10.93 -3.99 23.21
N ARG A 121 -11.46 -2.77 23.43
CA ARG A 121 -11.96 -1.92 22.33
C ARG A 121 -10.95 -1.81 21.18
N ARG A 122 -9.66 -1.66 21.52
CA ARG A 122 -8.55 -1.63 20.57
C ARG A 122 -8.44 -2.93 19.76
N GLU A 123 -8.50 -4.08 20.41
CA GLU A 123 -8.42 -5.38 19.74
C GLU A 123 -9.63 -5.65 18.82
N ARG A 124 -10.80 -5.12 19.16
CA ARG A 124 -12.00 -5.21 18.31
C ARG A 124 -11.81 -4.39 17.03
N ASP A 125 -11.40 -3.13 17.17
CA ASP A 125 -11.17 -2.24 16.03
C ASP A 125 -10.04 -2.78 15.13
N GLU A 126 -8.99 -3.38 15.71
CA GLU A 126 -7.92 -4.02 14.95
C GLU A 126 -8.39 -5.26 14.17
N LYS A 127 -9.28 -6.06 14.75
CA LYS A 127 -9.88 -7.21 14.04
C LYS A 127 -10.80 -6.76 12.92
N GLU A 128 -11.65 -5.77 13.15
CA GLU A 128 -12.52 -5.21 12.12
C GLU A 128 -11.72 -4.61 10.96
N LYS A 129 -10.61 -3.91 11.25
CA LYS A 129 -9.68 -3.43 10.22
C LYS A 129 -9.05 -4.57 9.42
N LYS A 130 -8.67 -5.67 10.06
CA LYS A 130 -8.13 -6.86 9.37
C LYS A 130 -9.20 -7.52 8.50
N GLU A 131 -10.39 -7.74 9.04
CA GLU A 131 -11.53 -8.31 8.32
C GLU A 131 -11.96 -7.46 7.12
N ALA A 132 -11.93 -6.13 7.25
CA ALA A 132 -12.22 -5.21 6.14
C ALA A 132 -11.18 -5.32 5.01
N LYS A 133 -9.89 -5.41 5.36
CA LYS A 133 -8.81 -5.63 4.40
C LYS A 133 -8.94 -6.98 3.70
N GLU A 134 -9.20 -8.04 4.45
CA GLU A 134 -9.44 -9.38 3.91
C GLU A 134 -10.65 -9.42 2.99
N ARG A 135 -11.74 -8.74 3.36
CA ARG A 135 -12.93 -8.61 2.52
C ARG A 135 -12.63 -7.85 1.24
N TYR A 136 -11.85 -6.77 1.31
CA TYR A 136 -11.41 -6.01 0.14
C TYR A 136 -10.57 -6.89 -0.79
N TRP A 137 -9.54 -7.57 -0.27
CA TRP A 137 -8.70 -8.47 -1.06
C TRP A 137 -9.53 -9.60 -1.68
N LYS A 138 -10.44 -10.22 -0.93
CA LYS A 138 -11.33 -11.25 -1.44
C LYS A 138 -12.24 -10.73 -2.56
N LEU A 139 -12.74 -9.50 -2.47
CA LEU A 139 -13.53 -8.88 -3.54
C LEU A 139 -12.66 -8.51 -4.75
N HIS A 140 -11.40 -8.12 -4.51
CA HIS A 140 -10.44 -7.78 -5.54
C HIS A 140 -10.03 -9.02 -6.35
N GLU A 141 -9.70 -10.12 -5.68
CA GLU A 141 -9.45 -11.43 -6.29
C GLU A 141 -10.65 -11.93 -7.12
N GLN A 142 -11.87 -11.67 -6.64
CA GLN A 142 -13.10 -11.99 -7.39
C GLN A 142 -13.34 -11.06 -8.59
N GLY A 143 -12.50 -10.04 -8.80
CA GLY A 143 -12.70 -9.08 -9.89
C GLY A 143 -13.87 -8.13 -9.67
N LYS A 144 -14.34 -7.95 -8.44
CA LYS A 144 -15.53 -7.13 -8.13
C LYS A 144 -15.19 -5.67 -7.81
N THR A 145 -13.97 -5.40 -7.38
CA THR A 145 -13.45 -4.03 -7.20
C THR A 145 -13.33 -3.33 -8.56
N GLU A 146 -13.43 -2.00 -8.56
CA GLU A 146 -13.36 -1.21 -9.79
C GLU A 146 -11.99 -1.36 -10.48
N GLN A 147 -10.91 -1.40 -9.69
CA GLN A 147 -9.56 -1.66 -10.16
C GLN A 147 -9.46 -3.02 -10.88
N ALA A 148 -9.89 -4.11 -10.23
CA ALA A 148 -9.81 -5.44 -10.83
C ALA A 148 -10.71 -5.57 -12.07
N LYS A 149 -11.88 -4.91 -12.08
CA LYS A 149 -12.74 -4.83 -13.29
C LYS A 149 -12.03 -4.12 -14.44
N ALA A 150 -11.35 -3.01 -14.17
CA ALA A 150 -10.61 -2.26 -15.18
C ALA A 150 -9.46 -3.11 -15.76
N ASP A 151 -8.72 -3.83 -14.92
CA ASP A 151 -7.65 -4.73 -15.36
C ASP A 151 -8.19 -5.91 -16.17
N LEU A 152 -9.28 -6.54 -15.73
CA LEU A 152 -9.95 -7.58 -16.51
C LEU A 152 -10.45 -7.06 -17.86
N ALA A 153 -11.00 -5.85 -17.91
CA ALA A 153 -11.42 -5.21 -19.15
C ALA A 153 -10.23 -4.92 -20.08
N ARG A 154 -9.10 -4.49 -19.53
CA ARG A 154 -7.84 -4.30 -20.29
C ARG A 154 -7.36 -5.62 -20.88
N LEU A 155 -7.32 -6.68 -20.07
CA LEU A 155 -6.94 -8.02 -20.52
C LEU A 155 -7.91 -8.56 -21.58
N ALA A 156 -9.22 -8.31 -21.43
CA ALA A 156 -10.22 -8.71 -22.41
C ALA A 156 -10.00 -8.05 -23.78
N LYS A 157 -9.67 -6.75 -23.81
CA LYS A 157 -9.29 -6.05 -25.06
C LYS A 157 -8.09 -6.71 -25.73
N ILE A 158 -7.03 -6.99 -24.96
CA ILE A 158 -5.83 -7.65 -25.48
C ILE A 158 -6.15 -9.04 -26.03
N ARG A 159 -7.00 -9.82 -25.35
CA ARG A 159 -7.44 -11.14 -25.84
C ARG A 159 -8.21 -10.99 -27.15
N ALA A 160 -9.16 -10.05 -27.23
CA ALA A 160 -9.92 -9.78 -28.45
C ALA A 160 -9.01 -9.36 -29.62
N ASP A 161 -8.04 -8.48 -29.38
CA ASP A 161 -7.08 -8.04 -30.41
C ASP A 161 -6.20 -9.20 -30.89
N ARG A 162 -5.75 -10.06 -29.96
CA ARG A 162 -4.97 -11.27 -30.30
C ARG A 162 -5.80 -12.26 -31.09
N GLU A 163 -7.03 -12.51 -30.70
CA GLU A 163 -7.94 -13.41 -31.42
C GLU A 163 -8.26 -12.87 -32.81
N ALA A 164 -8.55 -11.57 -32.94
CA ALA A 164 -8.77 -10.92 -34.23
C ALA A 164 -7.53 -10.99 -35.13
N ALA A 165 -6.33 -10.77 -34.58
CA ALA A 165 -5.08 -10.90 -35.32
C ALA A 165 -4.81 -12.35 -35.76
N GLN A 166 -5.07 -13.33 -34.89
CA GLN A 166 -4.97 -14.75 -35.23
C GLN A 166 -5.99 -15.16 -36.29
N ALA A 167 -7.23 -14.69 -36.20
CA ALA A 167 -8.27 -14.94 -37.19
C ALA A 167 -7.88 -14.34 -38.55
N LYS A 168 -7.36 -13.10 -38.59
CA LYS A 168 -6.84 -12.47 -39.81
C LYS A 168 -5.69 -13.28 -40.42
N ARG A 169 -4.72 -13.71 -39.61
CA ARG A 169 -3.60 -14.55 -40.07
C ARG A 169 -4.07 -15.90 -40.62
N LYS A 170 -5.04 -16.55 -39.96
CA LYS A 170 -5.62 -17.82 -40.43
C LYS A 170 -6.36 -17.62 -41.76
N ALA A 171 -7.19 -16.60 -41.88
CA ALA A 171 -7.91 -16.29 -43.11
C ALA A 171 -6.96 -15.99 -44.28
N GLU A 172 -5.90 -15.21 -44.06
CA GLU A 172 -4.89 -14.93 -45.07
C GLU A 172 -4.12 -16.19 -45.48
N ALA A 173 -3.73 -17.03 -44.51
CA ALA A 173 -3.06 -18.30 -44.78
C ALA A 173 -3.95 -19.27 -45.58
N GLU A 174 -5.24 -19.36 -45.26
CA GLU A 174 -6.21 -20.18 -45.98
C GLU A 174 -6.46 -19.65 -47.40
N ALA A 175 -6.59 -18.33 -47.58
CA ALA A 175 -6.72 -17.71 -48.90
C ALA A 175 -5.49 -17.98 -49.77
N ARG A 176 -4.28 -17.81 -49.22
CA ARG A 176 -3.03 -18.09 -49.91
C ARG A 176 -2.89 -19.57 -50.24
N ALA A 177 -3.28 -20.47 -49.33
CA ALA A 177 -3.28 -21.91 -49.58
C ALA A 177 -4.29 -22.31 -50.66
N ALA A 178 -5.48 -21.71 -50.68
CA ALA A 178 -6.49 -21.94 -51.69
C ALA A 178 -6.05 -21.43 -53.07
N GLU A 179 -5.40 -20.26 -53.14
CA GLU A 179 -4.81 -19.74 -54.37
C GLU A 179 -3.67 -20.63 -54.88
N ALA A 180 -2.76 -21.05 -53.99
CA ALA A 180 -1.68 -21.97 -54.33
C ALA A 180 -2.22 -23.30 -54.89
N LYS A 181 -3.26 -23.88 -54.26
CA LYS A 181 -3.92 -25.10 -54.75
C LYS A 181 -4.59 -24.89 -56.11
N LYS A 182 -5.27 -23.76 -56.33
CA LYS A 182 -5.86 -23.42 -57.64
C LYS A 182 -4.79 -23.27 -58.72
N ARG A 183 -3.68 -22.59 -58.41
CA ARG A 183 -2.55 -22.42 -59.33
C ARG A 183 -1.88 -23.75 -59.65
N GLU A 184 -1.71 -24.63 -58.67
CA GLU A 184 -1.15 -25.97 -58.87
C GLU A 184 -2.08 -26.85 -59.71
N ALA A 185 -3.40 -26.82 -59.47
CA ALA A 185 -4.38 -27.54 -60.27
C ALA A 185 -4.40 -27.06 -61.73
N ALA A 186 -4.37 -25.74 -61.96
CA ALA A 186 -4.30 -25.16 -63.30
C ALA A 186 -2.97 -25.49 -64.02
N ALA A 187 -1.86 -25.56 -63.28
CA ALA A 187 -0.56 -25.96 -63.84
C ALA A 187 -0.53 -27.44 -64.23
N LYS A 188 -1.20 -28.32 -63.46
CA LYS A 188 -1.34 -29.75 -63.77
C LYS A 188 -2.24 -29.98 -64.98
N SER A 189 -3.37 -29.29 -65.09
CA SER A 189 -4.28 -29.44 -66.24
C SER A 189 -3.67 -28.94 -67.56
N LYS A 190 -2.71 -28.01 -67.51
CA LYS A 190 -2.03 -27.47 -68.70
C LYS A 190 -0.84 -28.30 -69.17
N ARG A 191 -0.44 -29.33 -68.41
CA ARG A 191 0.66 -30.27 -68.72
C ARG A 191 0.19 -31.58 -69.36
N ILE A 192 -1.12 -31.77 -69.50
CA ILE A 192 -1.77 -32.89 -70.21
C ILE A 192 -2.17 -32.37 -71.58
#